data_AF-A0A967KEY0-F1
#
_entry.id   AF-A0A967KEY0-F1
#
_cell.length_a   1.000
_cell.length_b   1.000
_cell.length_c   1.000
_cell.angle_alpha   90.00
_cell.angle_beta   90.00
_cell.angle_gamma   90.00
#
_symmetry.space_group_name_H-M   'P 1'
#
loop_
_entity.id
_entity.type
_entity.pdbx_description
1 polymer ?
#
loop_
_entity_poly.entity_id
_entity_poly.type
_entity_poly.pdbx_seq_one_letter_code
_entity_poly.pdbx_strand_id
1 'polypeptide(L)'
;GLLTTDQSARLLQTAILEGSHETAALAIANLSPALAGHRGAEDTLLDLLGDPALGSSAALALARRPDTETLQRLDRIAIDGQDSLEARRARLALDINRTQYAREID
;
A
#
# COMPACT_ATOMS: atom_id res chain seq x y z
N GLY A 1 -16.79 11.06 1.77
CA GLY A 1 -17.05 9.69 2.24
C GLY A 1 -17.82 9.77 3.54
N LEU A 2 -18.58 8.72 3.90
CA LEU A 2 -19.31 8.64 5.18
C LEU A 2 -18.37 8.52 6.40
N LEU A 3 -17.08 8.27 6.17
CA LEU A 3 -16.03 8.10 7.19
C LEU A 3 -14.97 9.19 7.02
N THR A 4 -14.41 9.66 8.13
CA THR A 4 -13.20 10.50 8.13
C THR A 4 -11.96 9.66 7.79
N THR A 5 -10.87 10.30 7.38
CA THR A 5 -9.59 9.63 7.10
C THR A 5 -9.12 8.80 8.31
N ASP A 6 -9.20 9.34 9.53
CA ASP A 6 -8.85 8.61 10.75
C ASP A 6 -9.75 7.40 11.02
N GLN A 7 -11.05 7.51 10.74
CA GLN A 7 -11.99 6.39 10.90
C GLN A 7 -11.69 5.30 9.88
N SER A 8 -11.40 5.66 8.62
CA SER A 8 -10.96 4.72 7.59
C SER A 8 -9.65 4.04 7.96
N ALA A 9 -8.69 4.78 8.54
CA ALA A 9 -7.41 4.22 8.97
C ALA A 9 -7.60 3.20 10.11
N ARG A 10 -8.44 3.52 11.09
CA ARG A 10 -8.78 2.60 12.18
C ARG A 10 -9.50 1.35 11.68
N LEU A 11 -10.47 1.50 10.78
CA LEU A 11 -11.17 0.34 10.19
C LEU A 11 -10.23 -0.55 9.39
N LEU A 12 -9.30 0.05 8.63
CA LEU A 12 -8.26 -0.71 7.93
C LEU A 12 -7.41 -1.51 8.92
N GLN A 13 -6.93 -0.85 9.98
CA GLN A 13 -6.10 -1.49 11.00
C GLN A 13 -6.85 -2.62 11.71
N THR A 14 -8.10 -2.42 12.11
CA THR A 14 -8.95 -3.47 12.68
C THR A 14 -9.14 -4.64 11.71
N ALA A 15 -9.38 -4.36 10.42
CA ALA A 15 -9.53 -5.42 9.42
C ALA A 15 -8.26 -6.25 9.25
N ILE A 16 -7.09 -5.62 9.33
CA ILE A 16 -5.78 -6.30 9.25
C ILE A 16 -5.50 -7.13 10.51
N LEU A 17 -5.81 -6.60 11.70
CA LEU A 17 -5.47 -7.24 12.98
C LEU A 17 -6.46 -8.32 13.41
N GLU A 18 -7.75 -8.12 13.15
CA GLU A 18 -8.84 -8.94 13.67
C GLU A 18 -9.64 -9.67 12.58
N GLY A 19 -9.51 -9.23 11.33
CA GLY A 19 -10.24 -9.79 10.19
C GLY A 19 -9.58 -11.03 9.58
N SER A 20 -10.31 -11.69 8.68
CA SER A 20 -9.71 -12.68 7.79
C SER A 20 -8.82 -12.01 6.74
N HIS A 21 -7.91 -12.75 6.10
CA HIS A 21 -7.08 -12.21 5.02
C HIS A 21 -7.91 -11.62 3.88
N GLU A 22 -9.05 -12.23 3.53
CA GLU A 22 -9.97 -11.72 2.51
C GLU A 22 -10.60 -10.39 2.94
N THR A 23 -10.97 -10.29 4.22
CA THR A 23 -11.54 -9.06 4.80
C THR A 23 -10.51 -7.94 4.80
N ALA A 24 -9.28 -8.24 5.22
CA ALA A 24 -8.16 -7.30 5.19
C ALA A 24 -7.83 -6.86 3.76
N ALA A 25 -7.74 -7.80 2.80
CA ALA A 25 -7.49 -7.48 1.39
C ALA A 25 -8.60 -6.58 0.81
N LEU A 26 -9.87 -6.86 1.12
CA LEU A 26 -11.00 -6.03 0.71
C LEU A 26 -10.92 -4.64 1.36
N ALA A 27 -10.56 -4.55 2.64
CA ALA A 27 -10.38 -3.28 3.33
C ALA A 27 -9.25 -2.45 2.70
N ILE A 28 -8.10 -3.07 2.42
CA ILE A 28 -6.98 -2.42 1.70
C ILE A 28 -7.47 -1.87 0.35
N ALA A 29 -8.17 -2.68 -0.44
CA ALA A 29 -8.63 -2.28 -1.77
C ALA A 29 -9.63 -1.11 -1.74
N ASN A 30 -10.56 -1.10 -0.76
CA ASN A 30 -11.63 -0.11 -0.69
C ASN A 30 -11.26 1.17 0.06
N LEU A 31 -10.40 1.07 1.09
CA LEU A 31 -10.09 2.20 1.97
C LEU A 31 -8.81 2.94 1.54
N SER A 32 -7.85 2.25 0.91
CA SER A 32 -6.57 2.88 0.49
C SER A 32 -6.71 4.15 -0.34
N PRO A 33 -7.68 4.32 -1.27
CA PRO A 33 -7.79 5.57 -2.04
C PRO A 33 -8.11 6.78 -1.17
N ALA A 34 -8.87 6.58 -0.09
CA ALA A 34 -9.22 7.65 0.87
C ALA A 34 -8.09 7.91 1.89
N LEU A 35 -7.12 7.02 1.97
CA LEU A 35 -5.99 7.05 2.91
C LEU A 35 -4.67 7.47 2.24
N ALA A 36 -4.70 7.87 0.97
CA ALA A 36 -3.52 8.38 0.28
C ALA A 36 -2.92 9.59 1.03
N GLY A 37 -1.62 9.52 1.33
CA GLY A 37 -0.89 10.51 2.14
C GLY A 37 -1.16 10.44 3.65
N HIS A 38 -1.95 9.47 4.12
CA HIS A 38 -2.12 9.24 5.55
C HIS A 38 -0.98 8.35 6.06
N ARG A 39 0.05 8.98 6.64
CA ARG A 39 1.30 8.33 7.08
C ARG A 39 1.11 7.00 7.81
N GLY A 40 0.27 6.94 8.84
CA GLY A 40 0.07 5.70 9.60
C GLY A 40 -0.56 4.55 8.79
N ALA A 41 -1.34 4.88 7.75
CA ALA A 41 -1.90 3.86 6.87
C ALA A 41 -0.86 3.38 5.85
N GLU A 42 -0.08 4.29 5.28
CA GLU A 42 1.02 3.94 4.36
C GLU A 42 2.12 3.14 5.07
N ASP A 43 2.47 3.49 6.31
CA ASP A 43 3.36 2.70 7.17
C ASP A 43 2.87 1.26 7.33
N THR A 44 1.58 1.10 7.66
CA THR A 44 0.96 -0.22 7.82
C THR A 44 1.01 -1.02 6.52
N LEU A 45 0.78 -0.39 5.37
CA LEU A 45 0.83 -1.07 4.08
C LEU A 45 2.25 -1.47 3.69
N LEU A 46 3.25 -0.64 4.01
CA LEU A 46 4.66 -0.96 3.77
C LEU A 46 5.08 -2.19 4.58
N ASP A 47 4.68 -2.25 5.86
CA ASP A 47 4.98 -3.40 6.73
C ASP A 47 4.33 -4.71 6.23
N LEU A 48 3.21 -4.61 5.49
CA LEU A 48 2.52 -5.76 4.90
C LEU A 48 3.16 -6.28 3.61
N LEU A 49 4.14 -5.59 3.01
CA LEU A 49 4.72 -6.01 1.72
C LEU A 49 5.34 -7.42 1.78
N GLY A 50 5.89 -7.81 2.93
CA GLY A 50 6.43 -9.14 3.17
C GLY A 50 5.36 -10.22 3.41
N ASP A 51 4.12 -9.84 3.71
CA ASP A 51 3.06 -10.77 4.09
C ASP A 51 2.60 -11.64 2.90
N PRO A 52 2.61 -12.98 3.00
CA PRO A 52 2.24 -13.84 1.88
C PRO A 52 0.83 -13.59 1.32
N ALA A 53 -0.15 -13.28 2.18
CA ALA A 53 -1.54 -13.12 1.82
C ALA A 53 -1.89 -11.68 1.41
N LEU A 54 -1.35 -10.68 2.12
CA LEU A 54 -1.75 -9.28 1.99
C LEU A 54 -0.78 -8.42 1.20
N GLY A 55 0.48 -8.83 1.04
CA GLY A 55 1.50 -7.96 0.46
C GLY A 55 1.25 -7.55 -1.00
N SER A 56 0.56 -8.37 -1.78
CA SER A 56 0.16 -7.99 -3.15
C SER A 56 -0.93 -6.91 -3.14
N SER A 57 -1.89 -7.01 -2.23
CA SER A 57 -2.93 -5.99 -2.04
C SER A 57 -2.32 -4.68 -1.53
N ALA A 58 -1.38 -4.77 -0.60
CA ALA A 58 -0.65 -3.63 -0.08
C ALA A 58 0.19 -2.93 -1.16
N ALA A 59 0.92 -3.69 -1.98
CA ALA A 59 1.68 -3.15 -3.10
C ALA A 59 0.77 -2.41 -4.10
N LEU A 60 -0.39 -2.98 -4.43
CA LEU A 60 -1.35 -2.33 -5.33
C LEU A 60 -1.92 -1.04 -4.74
N ALA A 61 -2.23 -1.03 -3.43
CA ALA A 61 -2.69 0.16 -2.74
C ALA A 61 -1.64 1.28 -2.76
N LEU A 62 -0.39 0.93 -2.43
CA LEU A 62 0.75 1.85 -2.43
C LEU A 62 1.10 2.38 -3.83
N ALA A 63 0.80 1.64 -4.89
CA ALA A 63 1.09 2.08 -6.26
C ALA A 63 0.24 3.27 -6.73
N ARG A 64 -0.98 3.44 -6.20
CA ARG A 64 -1.97 4.36 -6.78
C ARG A 64 -1.66 5.83 -6.51
N ARG A 65 -1.38 6.18 -5.25
CA ARG A 65 -1.09 7.56 -4.81
C ARG A 65 -0.21 7.57 -3.55
N PRO A 66 1.01 7.03 -3.62
CA PRO A 66 1.94 7.13 -2.50
C PRO A 66 2.38 8.57 -2.30
N ASP A 67 2.61 8.98 -1.05
CA ASP A 67 3.32 10.23 -0.80
C ASP A 67 4.82 10.13 -1.16
N THR A 68 5.52 11.26 -1.14
CA THR A 68 6.95 11.31 -1.49
C THR A 68 7.82 10.48 -0.55
N GLU A 69 7.47 10.40 0.74
CA GLU A 69 8.24 9.63 1.73
C GLU A 69 8.03 8.12 1.50
N THR A 70 6.81 7.71 1.21
CA THR A 70 6.43 6.33 0.87
C THR A 70 7.10 5.87 -0.41
N LEU A 71 7.20 6.73 -1.44
CA LEU A 71 8.00 6.41 -2.64
C LEU A 71 9.47 6.15 -2.30
N GLN A 72 10.09 6.99 -1.48
CA GLN A 72 11.48 6.80 -1.05
C GLN A 72 11.67 5.52 -0.25
N ARG A 73 10.69 5.14 0.58
CA ARG A 73 10.72 3.89 1.33
C ARG A 73 10.56 2.68 0.42
N LEU A 74 9.64 2.73 -0.54
CA LEU A 74 9.49 1.69 -1.56
C LEU A 74 10.79 1.50 -2.35
N ASP A 75 11.44 2.57 -2.80
CA ASP A 75 12.73 2.50 -3.50
C ASP A 75 13.80 1.85 -2.61
N ARG A 76 13.87 2.23 -1.33
CA ARG A 76 14.81 1.61 -0.37
C ARG A 76 14.55 0.12 -0.18
N ILE A 77 13.31 -0.28 0.04
CA ILE A 77 12.91 -1.70 0.17
C ILE A 77 13.26 -2.49 -1.11
N ALA A 78 13.01 -1.89 -2.27
CA ALA A 78 13.31 -2.48 -3.57
C ALA A 78 14.82 -2.68 -3.82
N ILE A 79 15.66 -1.76 -3.34
CA ILE A 79 17.12 -1.81 -3.48
C ILE A 79 17.74 -2.76 -2.45
N ASP A 80 17.38 -2.61 -1.17
CA ASP A 80 18.04 -3.29 -0.06
C ASP A 80 17.60 -4.75 0.07
N GLY A 81 16.33 -5.05 -0.24
CA GLY A 81 15.74 -6.37 0.00
C GLY A 81 16.10 -7.44 -1.05
N GLN A 82 16.97 -7.13 -2.02
CA GLN A 82 17.43 -8.08 -3.05
C GLN A 82 16.28 -8.86 -3.71
N ASP A 83 16.25 -10.19 -3.51
CA ASP A 83 15.28 -11.15 -4.08
C ASP A 83 14.09 -11.45 -3.17
N SER A 84 13.93 -10.74 -2.05
CA SER A 84 12.83 -10.95 -1.12
C SER A 84 11.46 -10.67 -1.78
N LEU A 85 10.41 -11.31 -1.24
CA LEU A 85 9.04 -11.09 -1.69
C LEU A 85 8.60 -9.63 -1.50
N GLU A 86 9.05 -9.03 -0.40
CA GLU A 86 8.85 -7.62 -0.07
C GLU A 86 9.47 -6.70 -1.15
N ALA A 87 10.75 -6.92 -1.50
CA ALA A 87 11.45 -6.14 -2.50
C ALA A 87 10.83 -6.27 -3.89
N ARG A 88 10.39 -7.49 -4.27
CA ARG A 88 9.67 -7.73 -5.53
C ARG A 88 8.36 -6.95 -5.60
N ARG A 89 7.61 -6.90 -4.51
CA ARG A 89 6.34 -6.17 -4.40
C ARG A 89 6.54 -4.66 -4.37
N ALA A 90 7.59 -4.18 -3.69
CA ALA A 90 7.96 -2.77 -3.73
C ALA A 90 8.31 -2.32 -5.16
N ARG A 91 9.11 -3.10 -5.88
CA ARG A 91 9.41 -2.87 -7.31
C ARG A 91 8.14 -2.82 -8.16
N LEU A 92 7.23 -3.77 -7.97
CA LEU A 92 5.96 -3.81 -8.69
C LEU A 92 5.11 -2.55 -8.42
N ALA A 93 5.04 -2.10 -7.16
CA ALA A 93 4.30 -0.90 -6.81
C ALA A 93 4.86 0.35 -7.50
N LEU A 94 6.18 0.51 -7.49
CA LEU A 94 6.89 1.60 -8.18
C LEU A 94 6.66 1.58 -9.70
N ASP A 95 6.72 0.40 -10.32
CA ASP A 95 6.53 0.26 -11.77
C ASP A 95 5.09 0.59 -12.20
N ILE A 96 4.10 0.15 -11.42
CA ILE A 96 2.68 0.52 -11.65
C ILE A 96 2.52 2.03 -11.50
N ASN A 97 3.08 2.62 -10.45
CA ASN A 97 3.00 4.05 -10.19
C ASN A 97 3.59 4.88 -11.34
N ARG A 98 4.80 4.54 -11.81
CA ARG A 98 5.45 5.18 -12.97
C ARG A 98 4.60 5.07 -14.24
N THR A 99 4.00 3.89 -14.47
CA THR A 99 3.14 3.66 -15.63
C THR A 99 1.86 4.49 -15.58
N GLN A 100 1.29 4.69 -14.39
CA GLN A 100 0.10 5.53 -14.20
C GLN A 100 0.42 7.00 -14.49
N TYR A 101 1.53 7.52 -13.94
CA TYR A 101 1.97 8.89 -14.21
C TYR A 101 2.27 9.13 -15.69
N ALA A 102 2.89 8.18 -16.39
CA ALA A 102 3.15 8.30 -17.82
C ALA A 102 1.86 8.49 -18.64
N ARG A 103 0.76 7.83 -18.25
CA ARG A 103 -0.55 7.95 -18.92
C ARG A 103 -1.32 9.22 -18.59
N GLU A 104 -0.97 9.94 -17.52
CA GLU A 104 -1.62 11.20 -17.14
C GLU A 104 -1.04 12.41 -17.88
N ILE A 105 0.12 12.26 -18.52
CA ILE A 105 0.83 13.33 -19.26
C ILE A 105 0.52 13.31 -20.76
N ASP A 106 -0.03 12.20 -21.27
CA ASP A 106 -0.51 12.03 -22.66
C ASP A 106 -1.96 12.47 -22.83
#